data_AF-F0XWN1-F1
#
_entry.id   AF-F0XWN1-F1
#
_cell.length_a   1.000
_cell.length_b   1.000
_cell.length_c   1.000
_cell.angle_alpha   90.00
_cell.angle_beta   90.00
_cell.angle_gamma   90.00
#
_symmetry.space_group_name_H-M   'P 1'
#
loop_
_entity.id
_entity.type
_entity.pdbx_description
1 polymer ?
#
loop_
_entity_poly.entity_id
_entity_poly.type
_entity_poly.pdbx_seq_one_letter_code
_entity_poly.pdbx_strand_id
1 'polypeptide(L)'
;MAMAQKDSDIFGGVEIDAKVELMRRRNAARVQKMLDARERTIGIDSDFLAAQCEEKRERAAAEDAETAAYGDYEARIREVVWARERAEAAQGEELKAELKGEWAAHATLRAQAAAEAKISAPVQPDLCGMSAAQKFDGEDHAYVRRQELQGKQVQSWLVQQMEEKAARAGEEHDEDARYALYESFVAAQRGDMERDEAERRARTKAALAAANVDDAAKRAARLAGTAADVAALERAEVSARLYDPSLIETTSTAKSRLGDHRYRPDHFKGLAREQVRDIIASNEAIIAANKLAKEEGKDADVDYDNSQAELLRLAHEDEEQHQATVRRAAMEHAEELLAMRDVEREKIRKSKEDRFGYIQGGYLDGFGTSCR
;
A
#
# COMPACT_ATOMS: atom_id res chain seq x y z
N MET A 1 -76.13 -3.33 0.82
CA MET A 1 -75.79 -3.13 2.24
C MET A 1 -74.53 -3.93 2.52
N ALA A 2 -73.38 -3.26 2.49
CA ALA A 2 -72.44 -3.14 3.62
C ALA A 2 -71.51 -4.36 3.73
N MET A 3 -70.34 -4.29 3.08
CA MET A 3 -69.05 -3.94 3.70
C MET A 3 -68.65 -4.89 4.83
N ALA A 4 -67.91 -5.94 4.47
CA ALA A 4 -67.03 -6.70 5.36
C ALA A 4 -65.83 -7.23 4.55
N GLN A 5 -64.99 -6.31 4.09
CA GLN A 5 -63.66 -6.59 3.56
C GLN A 5 -62.72 -5.54 4.13
N LYS A 6 -62.10 -5.87 5.25
CA LYS A 6 -60.87 -5.28 5.81
C LYS A 6 -60.70 -5.90 7.19
N ASP A 7 -59.95 -7.00 7.26
CA ASP A 7 -59.32 -7.49 8.51
C ASP A 7 -58.36 -8.69 8.24
N SER A 8 -58.03 -9.00 6.98
CA SER A 8 -57.05 -10.05 6.64
C SER A 8 -55.60 -9.56 6.55
N ASP A 9 -55.34 -8.25 6.63
CA ASP A 9 -54.00 -7.68 6.40
C ASP A 9 -53.17 -7.43 7.68
N ILE A 10 -53.72 -7.73 8.87
CA ILE A 10 -53.02 -7.46 10.14
C ILE A 10 -52.15 -8.66 10.60
N PHE A 11 -52.53 -9.90 10.26
CA PHE A 11 -51.79 -11.10 10.68
C PHE A 11 -50.62 -11.47 9.76
N GLY A 12 -50.62 -11.02 8.50
CA GLY A 12 -49.50 -11.24 7.57
C GLY A 12 -48.27 -10.37 7.85
N GLY A 13 -48.45 -9.20 8.47
CA GLY A 13 -47.35 -8.29 8.82
C GLY A 13 -46.46 -8.81 9.94
N VAL A 14 -47.03 -9.49 10.94
CA VAL A 14 -46.29 -10.00 12.12
C VAL A 14 -45.37 -11.16 11.76
N GLU A 15 -45.78 -12.06 10.87
CA GLU A 15 -44.92 -13.14 10.36
C GLU A 15 -43.80 -12.61 9.44
N ILE A 16 -44.09 -11.57 8.65
CA ILE A 16 -43.09 -10.91 7.81
C ILE A 16 -42.06 -10.18 8.69
N ASP A 17 -42.50 -9.47 9.73
CA ASP A 17 -41.62 -8.77 10.65
C ASP A 17 -40.75 -9.73 11.47
N ALA A 18 -41.32 -10.82 11.98
CA ALA A 18 -40.55 -11.87 12.67
C ALA A 18 -39.49 -12.52 11.76
N LYS A 19 -39.83 -12.75 10.49
CA LYS A 19 -38.90 -13.26 9.47
C LYS A 19 -37.80 -12.25 9.15
N VAL A 20 -38.15 -10.97 9.04
CA VAL A 20 -37.19 -9.87 8.80
C VAL A 20 -36.26 -9.70 10.00
N GLU A 21 -36.76 -9.79 11.23
CA GLU A 21 -35.92 -9.75 12.43
C GLU A 21 -34.98 -10.95 12.53
N LEU A 22 -35.45 -12.15 12.20
CA LEU A 22 -34.60 -13.34 12.14
C LEU A 22 -33.49 -13.18 11.08
N MET A 23 -33.83 -12.62 9.91
CA MET A 23 -32.84 -12.30 8.88
C MET A 23 -31.84 -11.24 9.34
N ARG A 24 -32.30 -10.18 10.03
CA ARG A 24 -31.43 -9.14 10.60
C ARG A 24 -30.49 -9.72 11.66
N ARG A 25 -30.98 -10.56 12.57
CA ARG A 25 -30.16 -11.26 13.58
C ARG A 25 -29.13 -12.16 12.94
N ARG A 26 -29.51 -12.94 11.92
CA ARG A 26 -28.58 -13.80 11.17
C ARG A 26 -27.53 -12.99 10.43
N ASN A 27 -27.91 -11.88 9.79
CA ASN A 27 -26.98 -11.00 9.11
C ASN A 27 -26.04 -10.30 10.09
N ALA A 28 -26.52 -9.86 11.25
CA ALA A 28 -25.67 -9.29 12.29
C ALA A 28 -24.65 -10.30 12.81
N ALA A 29 -25.06 -11.54 13.10
CA ALA A 29 -24.16 -12.62 13.49
C ALA A 29 -23.14 -12.95 12.38
N ARG A 30 -23.55 -12.94 11.12
CA ARG A 30 -22.64 -13.14 9.97
C ARG A 30 -21.62 -12.02 9.83
N VAL A 31 -22.05 -10.78 10.01
CA VAL A 31 -21.17 -9.61 9.95
C VAL A 31 -20.14 -9.66 11.07
N GLN A 32 -20.53 -10.03 12.29
CA GLN A 32 -19.57 -10.19 13.39
C GLN A 32 -18.49 -11.23 13.08
N LYS A 33 -18.86 -12.40 12.56
CA LYS A 33 -17.90 -13.43 12.13
C LYS A 33 -16.99 -12.98 10.99
N MET A 34 -17.51 -12.16 10.06
CA MET A 34 -16.72 -11.59 8.97
C MET A 34 -15.78 -10.45 9.41
N LEU A 35 -16.01 -9.85 10.57
CA LEU A 35 -15.15 -8.77 11.09
C LEU A 35 -14.01 -9.34 11.95
N ASP A 36 -14.21 -10.47 12.62
CA ASP A 36 -13.15 -11.15 13.36
C ASP A 36 -12.13 -11.80 12.40
N ALA A 37 -10.88 -11.31 12.40
CA ALA A 37 -9.81 -11.88 11.58
C ALA A 37 -9.46 -13.32 11.98
N ARG A 38 -9.56 -13.67 13.26
CA ARG A 38 -9.17 -14.97 13.77
C ARG A 38 -10.19 -16.05 13.40
N GLU A 39 -11.49 -15.78 13.59
CA GLU A 39 -12.54 -16.71 13.16
C GLU A 39 -12.57 -16.91 11.64
N ARG A 40 -12.21 -15.88 10.85
CA ARG A 40 -12.08 -15.99 9.39
C ARG A 40 -10.93 -16.88 8.95
N THR A 41 -9.81 -16.82 9.65
CA THR A 41 -8.62 -17.61 9.30
C THR A 41 -8.69 -19.03 9.89
N ILE A 42 -9.24 -19.19 11.10
CA ILE A 42 -9.30 -20.45 11.85
C ILE A 42 -10.62 -20.51 12.62
N GLY A 43 -11.72 -20.83 11.93
CA GLY A 43 -13.02 -21.06 12.55
C GLY A 43 -13.17 -22.52 12.94
N ILE A 44 -13.14 -22.82 14.24
CA ILE A 44 -13.28 -24.18 14.80
C ILE A 44 -14.41 -24.18 15.82
N ASP A 45 -15.37 -25.09 15.66
CA ASP A 45 -16.43 -25.35 16.64
C ASP A 45 -15.94 -26.43 17.61
N SER A 46 -15.36 -26.00 18.75
CA SER A 46 -14.76 -26.90 19.74
C SER A 46 -15.78 -27.85 20.36
N ASP A 47 -17.01 -27.38 20.57
CA ASP A 47 -18.04 -28.12 21.28
C ASP A 47 -18.64 -29.20 20.37
N PHE A 48 -18.85 -28.86 19.09
CA PHE A 48 -19.26 -29.84 18.09
C PHE A 48 -18.18 -30.91 17.85
N LEU A 49 -16.90 -30.52 17.80
CA LEU A 49 -15.80 -31.47 17.67
C LEU A 49 -15.66 -32.37 18.90
N ALA A 50 -15.84 -31.83 20.11
CA ALA A 50 -15.85 -32.61 21.34
C ALA A 50 -17.00 -33.64 21.33
N ALA A 51 -18.20 -33.23 20.92
CA ALA A 51 -19.34 -34.15 20.76
C ALA A 51 -19.06 -35.26 19.73
N GLN A 52 -18.44 -34.93 18.59
CA GLN A 52 -18.02 -35.93 17.60
C GLN A 52 -16.95 -36.89 18.13
N CYS A 53 -16.02 -36.41 18.94
CA CYS A 53 -15.00 -37.26 19.56
C CYS A 53 -15.61 -38.24 20.55
N GLU A 54 -16.58 -37.80 21.37
CA GLU A 54 -17.30 -38.68 22.29
C GLU A 54 -18.17 -39.69 21.54
N GLU A 55 -18.93 -39.26 20.52
CA GLU A 55 -19.73 -40.18 19.69
C GLU A 55 -18.86 -41.29 19.07
N LYS A 56 -17.66 -40.95 18.58
CA LYS A 56 -16.71 -41.93 18.04
C LYS A 56 -16.19 -42.89 19.10
N ARG A 57 -15.94 -42.41 20.33
CA ARG A 57 -15.49 -43.24 21.45
C ARG A 57 -16.58 -44.20 21.89
N GLU A 58 -17.81 -43.73 22.01
CA GLU A 58 -18.98 -44.57 22.34
C GLU A 58 -19.20 -45.65 21.28
N ARG A 59 -19.08 -45.29 19.99
CA ARG A 59 -19.18 -46.26 18.90
C ARG A 59 -18.09 -47.32 18.94
N ALA A 60 -16.83 -46.91 19.14
CA ALA A 60 -15.72 -47.85 19.26
C ALA A 60 -15.90 -48.79 20.47
N ALA A 61 -16.32 -48.24 21.62
CA ALA A 61 -16.60 -49.05 22.81
C ALA A 61 -17.76 -50.04 22.60
N ALA A 62 -18.78 -49.67 21.83
CA ALA A 62 -19.87 -50.56 21.46
C ALA A 62 -19.41 -51.68 20.51
N GLU A 63 -18.60 -51.35 19.49
CA GLU A 63 -18.01 -52.33 18.57
C GLU A 63 -17.08 -53.31 19.31
N ASP A 64 -16.27 -52.83 20.26
CA ASP A 64 -15.39 -53.65 21.09
C ASP A 64 -16.21 -54.60 21.99
N ALA A 65 -17.29 -54.10 22.60
CA ALA A 65 -18.18 -54.90 23.44
C ALA A 65 -18.93 -55.97 22.64
N GLU A 66 -19.38 -55.66 21.42
CA GLU A 66 -20.00 -56.61 20.51
C GLU A 66 -19.00 -57.70 20.10
N THR A 67 -17.78 -57.31 19.72
CA THR A 67 -16.70 -58.24 19.35
C THR A 67 -16.34 -59.18 20.52
N ALA A 68 -16.23 -58.65 21.74
CA ALA A 68 -15.99 -59.45 22.94
C ALA A 68 -17.12 -60.45 23.19
N ALA A 69 -18.39 -60.02 23.07
CA ALA A 69 -19.54 -60.88 23.24
C ALA A 69 -19.60 -62.01 22.19
N TYR A 70 -19.22 -61.71 20.94
CA TYR A 70 -19.07 -62.72 19.89
C TYR A 70 -17.95 -63.72 20.21
N GLY A 71 -16.81 -63.26 20.73
CA GLY A 71 -15.72 -64.13 21.18
C GLY A 71 -16.15 -65.10 22.29
N ASP A 72 -16.89 -64.61 23.28
CA ASP A 72 -17.44 -65.43 24.37
C ASP A 72 -18.48 -66.46 23.88
N TYR A 73 -19.24 -66.10 22.86
CA TYR A 73 -20.19 -67.00 22.21
C TYR A 73 -19.48 -68.11 21.43
N GLU A 74 -18.45 -67.75 20.65
CA GLU A 74 -17.65 -68.70 19.89
C GLU A 74 -16.93 -69.70 20.81
N ALA A 75 -16.36 -69.21 21.92
CA ALA A 75 -15.72 -70.06 22.93
C ALA A 75 -16.69 -71.10 23.50
N ARG A 76 -17.94 -70.69 23.81
CA ARG A 76 -19.00 -71.60 24.28
C ARG A 76 -19.39 -72.63 23.23
N ILE A 77 -19.55 -72.24 21.96
CA ILE A 77 -19.83 -73.19 20.87
C ILE A 77 -18.71 -74.21 20.77
N ARG A 78 -17.46 -73.76 20.79
CA ARG A 78 -16.29 -74.63 20.65
C ARG A 78 -16.24 -75.68 21.76
N GLU A 79 -16.57 -75.30 22.99
CA GLU A 79 -16.67 -76.23 24.12
C GLU A 79 -17.77 -77.28 23.91
N VAL A 80 -18.95 -76.88 23.44
CA VAL A 80 -20.06 -77.80 23.12
C VAL A 80 -19.69 -78.78 22.01
N VAL A 81 -19.07 -78.29 20.93
CA VAL A 81 -18.63 -79.13 19.80
C VAL A 81 -17.60 -80.14 20.30
N TRP A 82 -16.61 -79.68 21.07
CA TRP A 82 -15.57 -80.57 21.59
C TRP A 82 -16.13 -81.64 22.54
N ALA A 83 -17.05 -81.27 23.43
CA ALA A 83 -17.73 -82.22 24.31
C ALA A 83 -18.49 -83.30 23.51
N ARG A 84 -19.15 -82.88 22.42
CA ARG A 84 -19.90 -83.78 21.53
C ARG A 84 -18.98 -84.73 20.77
N GLU A 85 -17.90 -84.23 20.17
CA GLU A 85 -16.92 -85.06 19.46
C GLU A 85 -16.32 -86.13 20.38
N ARG A 86 -16.06 -85.76 21.64
CA ARG A 86 -15.53 -86.70 22.64
C ARG A 86 -16.52 -87.79 23.01
N ALA A 87 -17.80 -87.45 23.12
CA ALA A 87 -18.87 -88.41 23.37
C ALA A 87 -19.09 -89.35 22.17
N GLU A 88 -19.11 -88.82 20.95
CA GLU A 88 -19.24 -89.61 19.71
C GLU A 88 -18.05 -90.55 19.52
N ALA A 89 -16.83 -90.10 19.82
CA ALA A 89 -15.64 -90.95 19.80
C ALA A 89 -15.72 -92.10 20.82
N ALA A 90 -16.18 -91.82 22.05
CA ALA A 90 -16.35 -92.84 23.09
C ALA A 90 -17.40 -93.89 22.68
N GLN A 91 -18.57 -93.45 22.17
CA GLN A 91 -19.60 -94.34 21.65
C GLN A 91 -19.10 -95.17 20.46
N GLY A 92 -18.31 -94.57 19.57
CA GLY A 92 -17.70 -95.27 18.45
C GLY A 92 -16.74 -96.37 18.88
N GLU A 93 -15.94 -96.14 19.93
CA GLU A 93 -15.04 -97.17 20.47
C GLU A 93 -15.81 -98.29 21.20
N GLU A 94 -16.88 -97.96 21.91
CA GLU A 94 -17.76 -98.94 22.57
C GLU A 94 -18.41 -99.87 21.53
N LEU A 95 -19.03 -99.30 20.48
CA LEU A 95 -19.62 -100.06 19.37
C LEU A 95 -18.59 -100.93 18.64
N LYS A 96 -17.37 -100.42 18.42
CA LYS A 96 -16.28 -101.22 17.82
C LYS A 96 -15.88 -102.39 18.73
N ALA A 97 -15.87 -102.20 20.03
CA ALA A 97 -15.53 -103.26 20.99
C ALA A 97 -16.62 -104.34 21.03
N GLU A 98 -17.91 -103.95 21.03
CA GLU A 98 -19.05 -104.87 20.94
C GLU A 98 -18.99 -105.70 19.65
N LEU A 99 -18.87 -105.05 18.50
CA LEU A 99 -18.82 -105.72 17.19
C LEU A 99 -17.63 -106.70 17.10
N LYS A 100 -16.46 -106.34 17.65
CA LYS A 100 -15.32 -107.25 17.75
C LYS A 100 -15.63 -108.48 18.61
N GLY A 101 -16.35 -108.29 19.73
CA GLY A 101 -16.79 -109.38 20.59
C GLY A 101 -17.75 -110.34 19.88
N GLU A 102 -18.76 -109.79 19.18
CA GLU A 102 -19.71 -110.58 18.38
C GLU A 102 -19.02 -111.35 17.27
N TRP A 103 -18.09 -110.72 16.55
CA TRP A 103 -17.32 -111.37 15.49
C TRP A 103 -16.45 -112.50 16.04
N ALA A 104 -15.80 -112.31 17.19
CA ALA A 104 -15.02 -113.36 17.83
C ALA A 104 -15.92 -114.55 18.22
N ALA A 105 -17.09 -114.29 18.82
CA ALA A 105 -18.05 -115.34 19.16
C ALA A 105 -18.54 -116.09 17.91
N HIS A 106 -18.90 -115.36 16.86
CA HIS A 106 -19.39 -115.95 15.62
C HIS A 106 -18.30 -116.75 14.88
N ALA A 107 -17.03 -116.33 14.96
CA ALA A 107 -15.88 -117.07 14.45
C ALA A 107 -15.67 -118.38 15.20
N THR A 108 -15.82 -118.39 16.53
CA THR A 108 -15.72 -119.63 17.33
C THR A 108 -16.83 -120.64 17.01
N LEU A 109 -18.09 -120.18 16.85
CA LEU A 109 -19.20 -121.03 16.43
C LEU A 109 -18.99 -121.61 15.03
N ARG A 110 -18.46 -120.80 14.10
CA ARG A 110 -18.15 -121.24 12.73
C ARG A 110 -17.02 -122.27 12.71
N ALA A 111 -16.01 -122.10 13.56
CA ALA A 111 -14.92 -123.07 13.72
C ALA A 111 -15.40 -124.41 14.33
N GLN A 112 -16.34 -124.36 15.28
CA GLN A 112 -16.96 -125.56 15.86
C GLN A 112 -17.83 -126.31 14.83
N ALA A 113 -18.66 -125.59 14.07
CA ALA A 113 -19.47 -126.18 13.00
C ALA A 113 -18.61 -126.77 11.86
N ALA A 114 -17.48 -126.13 11.53
CA ALA A 114 -16.53 -126.64 10.55
C ALA A 114 -15.80 -127.91 11.03
N ALA A 115 -15.60 -128.09 12.34
CA ALA A 115 -15.00 -129.29 12.91
C ALA A 115 -15.93 -130.51 12.88
N GLU A 116 -17.26 -130.30 12.85
CA GLU A 116 -18.28 -131.37 12.79
C GLU A 116 -18.58 -131.86 11.36
N ALA A 117 -18.25 -131.07 10.34
CA ALA A 117 -18.40 -131.45 8.95
C ALA A 117 -17.27 -132.38 8.50
N LYS A 118 -17.49 -133.69 8.54
CA LYS A 118 -16.63 -134.69 7.87
C LYS A 118 -16.77 -134.54 6.35
N ILE A 119 -15.89 -133.73 5.77
CA ILE A 119 -15.78 -133.57 4.32
C ILE A 119 -15.03 -134.78 3.77
N SER A 120 -15.67 -135.48 2.82
CA SER A 120 -15.06 -136.55 2.02
C SER A 120 -13.84 -136.05 1.25
N ALA A 121 -13.02 -136.98 0.72
CA ALA A 121 -11.85 -136.63 -0.09
C ALA A 121 -12.20 -135.56 -1.15
N PRO A 122 -11.38 -134.51 -1.30
CA PRO A 122 -11.69 -133.38 -2.17
C PRO A 122 -11.88 -133.85 -3.61
N VAL A 123 -13.05 -133.54 -4.16
CA VAL A 123 -13.37 -133.76 -5.59
C VAL A 123 -12.40 -132.89 -6.41
N GLN A 124 -11.79 -133.48 -7.44
CA GLN A 124 -10.93 -132.75 -8.39
C GLN A 124 -11.79 -132.31 -9.59
N PRO A 125 -12.28 -131.05 -9.62
CA PRO A 125 -13.27 -130.60 -10.60
C PRO A 125 -12.77 -130.61 -12.05
N ASP A 126 -11.46 -130.50 -12.26
CA ASP A 126 -10.84 -130.53 -13.61
C ASP A 126 -10.89 -131.91 -14.28
N LEU A 127 -11.13 -132.99 -13.53
CA LEU A 127 -11.28 -134.35 -14.04
C LEU A 127 -12.75 -134.74 -14.27
N CYS A 128 -13.70 -133.89 -13.87
CA CYS A 128 -15.13 -134.15 -14.01
C CYS A 128 -15.66 -133.61 -15.35
N GLY A 129 -16.51 -134.39 -16.03
CA GLY A 129 -17.17 -133.94 -17.25
C GLY A 129 -18.23 -132.86 -16.99
N MET A 130 -18.60 -132.11 -18.03
CA MET A 130 -19.56 -130.99 -17.94
C MET A 130 -20.93 -131.38 -17.35
N SER A 131 -21.35 -132.66 -17.46
CA SER A 131 -22.60 -133.16 -16.90
C SER A 131 -22.60 -133.36 -15.38
N ALA A 132 -21.42 -133.40 -14.74
CA ALA A 132 -21.29 -133.65 -13.30
C ALA A 132 -21.54 -132.38 -12.44
N ALA A 133 -21.68 -131.21 -13.07
CA ALA A 133 -21.91 -129.91 -12.42
C ALA A 133 -20.89 -129.59 -11.30
N GLN A 134 -19.66 -130.11 -11.41
CA GLN A 134 -18.57 -129.87 -10.45
C GLN A 134 -17.65 -128.71 -10.84
N LYS A 135 -17.78 -128.18 -12.07
CA LYS A 135 -17.01 -127.06 -12.61
C LYS A 135 -17.94 -126.14 -13.40
N PHE A 136 -17.91 -124.84 -13.09
CA PHE A 136 -18.64 -123.82 -13.83
C PHE A 136 -17.67 -122.79 -14.40
N ASP A 137 -17.81 -122.42 -15.67
CA ASP A 137 -16.92 -121.43 -16.30
C ASP A 137 -17.05 -120.01 -15.71
N GLY A 138 -18.14 -119.74 -14.97
CA GLY A 138 -18.29 -118.51 -14.18
C GLY A 138 -17.50 -118.49 -12.87
N GLU A 139 -17.03 -119.64 -12.40
CA GLU A 139 -16.18 -119.77 -11.21
C GLU A 139 -14.72 -119.50 -11.61
N ASP A 140 -14.35 -118.22 -11.64
CA ASP A 140 -12.99 -117.78 -11.95
C ASP A 140 -12.00 -118.16 -10.83
N HIS A 141 -11.36 -119.32 -10.95
CA HIS A 141 -10.29 -119.74 -10.02
C HIS A 141 -9.09 -118.78 -10.02
N ALA A 142 -8.90 -118.01 -11.09
CA ALA A 142 -7.85 -117.01 -11.19
C ALA A 142 -8.30 -115.63 -10.67
N TYR A 143 -9.49 -115.50 -10.10
CA TYR A 143 -10.06 -114.24 -9.61
C TYR A 143 -9.09 -113.52 -8.67
N VAL A 144 -8.54 -114.23 -7.68
CA VAL A 144 -7.59 -113.65 -6.71
C VAL A 144 -6.34 -113.11 -7.41
N ARG A 145 -5.76 -113.89 -8.33
CA ARG A 145 -4.59 -113.47 -9.11
C ARG A 145 -4.89 -112.29 -10.03
N ARG A 146 -6.08 -112.25 -10.64
CA ARG A 146 -6.56 -111.14 -11.47
C ARG A 146 -6.74 -109.87 -10.63
N GLN A 147 -7.35 -109.99 -9.46
CA GLN A 147 -7.55 -108.90 -8.51
C GLN A 147 -6.20 -108.35 -8.01
N GLU A 148 -5.24 -109.21 -7.69
CA GLU A 148 -3.87 -108.79 -7.33
C GLU A 148 -3.17 -108.04 -8.47
N LEU A 149 -3.29 -108.52 -9.72
CA LEU A 149 -2.71 -107.87 -10.89
C LEU A 149 -3.37 -106.50 -11.13
N GLN A 150 -4.69 -106.42 -11.06
CA GLN A 150 -5.45 -105.16 -11.16
C GLN A 150 -5.06 -104.20 -10.04
N GLY A 151 -4.90 -104.69 -8.80
CA GLY A 151 -4.44 -103.90 -7.67
C GLY A 151 -3.04 -103.31 -7.91
N LYS A 152 -2.10 -104.11 -8.43
CA LYS A 152 -0.76 -103.63 -8.81
C LYS A 152 -0.80 -102.61 -9.95
N GLN A 153 -1.68 -102.79 -10.94
CA GLN A 153 -1.87 -101.82 -12.03
C GLN A 153 -2.42 -100.48 -11.52
N VAL A 154 -3.46 -100.52 -10.69
CA VAL A 154 -4.02 -99.32 -10.06
C VAL A 154 -2.99 -98.63 -9.17
N GLN A 155 -2.23 -99.39 -8.37
CA GLN A 155 -1.16 -98.84 -7.57
C GLN A 155 -0.10 -98.14 -8.43
N SER A 156 0.33 -98.77 -9.53
CA SER A 156 1.26 -98.17 -10.48
C SER A 156 0.73 -96.87 -11.08
N TRP A 157 -0.55 -96.83 -11.49
CA TRP A 157 -1.16 -95.63 -12.05
C TRP A 157 -1.27 -94.50 -11.03
N LEU A 158 -1.66 -94.82 -9.79
CA LEU A 158 -1.76 -93.85 -8.72
C LEU A 158 -0.40 -93.25 -8.38
N VAL A 159 0.66 -94.07 -8.35
CA VAL A 159 2.04 -93.59 -8.14
C VAL A 159 2.46 -92.64 -9.26
N GLN A 160 2.26 -93.03 -10.52
CA GLN A 160 2.59 -92.16 -11.68
C GLN A 160 1.82 -90.84 -11.64
N GLN A 161 0.52 -90.87 -11.30
CA GLN A 161 -0.30 -89.67 -11.21
C GLN A 161 0.11 -88.77 -10.04
N MET A 162 0.55 -89.36 -8.91
CA MET A 162 1.10 -88.60 -7.79
C MET A 162 2.41 -87.93 -8.15
N GLU A 163 3.31 -88.64 -8.82
CA GLU A 163 4.59 -88.09 -9.29
C GLU A 163 4.38 -86.96 -10.30
N GLU A 164 3.47 -87.11 -11.26
CA GLU A 164 3.14 -86.06 -12.23
C GLU A 164 2.55 -84.82 -11.54
N LYS A 165 1.65 -85.00 -10.58
CA LYS A 165 1.08 -83.89 -9.79
C LYS A 165 2.15 -83.18 -8.97
N ALA A 166 3.06 -83.93 -8.35
CA ALA A 166 4.15 -83.37 -7.58
C ALA A 166 5.13 -82.60 -8.46
N ALA A 167 5.46 -83.12 -9.64
CA ALA A 167 6.30 -82.43 -10.61
C ALA A 167 5.65 -81.11 -11.07
N ARG A 168 4.36 -81.14 -11.42
CA ARG A 168 3.62 -79.94 -11.84
C ARG A 168 3.54 -78.88 -10.73
N ALA A 169 3.31 -79.30 -9.49
CA ALA A 169 3.32 -78.38 -8.35
C ALA A 169 4.72 -77.77 -8.10
N GLY A 170 5.78 -78.53 -8.35
CA GLY A 170 7.16 -78.03 -8.31
C GLY A 170 7.44 -76.99 -9.39
N GLU A 171 6.99 -77.24 -10.62
CA GLU A 171 7.11 -76.28 -11.73
C GLU A 171 6.36 -74.97 -11.45
N GLU A 172 5.11 -75.06 -10.97
CA GLU A 172 4.30 -73.89 -10.59
C GLU A 172 4.97 -73.07 -9.48
N HIS A 173 5.49 -73.75 -8.44
CA HIS A 173 6.23 -73.08 -7.37
C HIS A 173 7.50 -72.39 -7.88
N ASP A 174 8.24 -73.01 -8.80
CA ASP A 174 9.43 -72.41 -9.39
C ASP A 174 9.10 -71.21 -10.29
N GLU A 175 7.99 -71.24 -11.01
CA GLU A 175 7.48 -70.10 -11.79
C GLU A 175 7.07 -68.95 -10.88
N ASP A 176 6.33 -69.21 -9.81
CA ASP A 176 5.94 -68.21 -8.81
C ASP A 176 7.18 -67.57 -8.15
N ALA A 177 8.19 -68.38 -7.81
CA ALA A 177 9.44 -67.88 -7.24
C ALA A 177 10.18 -66.96 -8.23
N ARG A 178 10.23 -67.32 -9.53
CA ARG A 178 10.82 -66.47 -10.58
C ARG A 178 10.04 -65.17 -10.75
N TYR A 179 8.71 -65.25 -10.71
CA TYR A 179 7.85 -64.07 -10.83
C TYR A 179 8.04 -63.12 -9.64
N ALA A 180 8.07 -63.64 -8.41
CA ALA A 180 8.33 -62.85 -7.21
C ALA A 180 9.70 -62.15 -7.26
N LEU A 181 10.74 -62.83 -7.75
CA LEU A 181 12.06 -62.23 -7.97
C LEU A 181 11.99 -61.09 -9.00
N TYR A 182 11.29 -61.29 -10.12
CA TYR A 182 11.10 -60.26 -11.13
C TYR A 182 10.35 -59.05 -10.58
N GLU A 183 9.28 -59.25 -9.81
CA GLU A 183 8.54 -58.16 -9.18
C GLU A 183 9.43 -57.37 -8.22
N SER A 184 10.23 -58.06 -7.40
CA SER A 184 11.17 -57.41 -6.48
C SER A 184 12.21 -56.55 -7.22
N PHE A 185 12.70 -57.04 -8.36
CA PHE A 185 13.63 -56.30 -9.22
C PHE A 185 12.97 -55.04 -9.81
N VAL A 186 11.75 -55.17 -10.34
CA VAL A 186 11.00 -54.04 -10.89
C VAL A 186 10.70 -53.01 -9.80
N ALA A 187 10.33 -53.44 -8.60
CA ALA A 187 10.08 -52.55 -7.46
C ALA A 187 11.36 -51.80 -7.04
N ALA A 188 12.50 -52.49 -6.98
CA ALA A 188 13.79 -51.86 -6.70
C ALA A 188 14.15 -50.80 -7.76
N GLN A 189 14.01 -51.14 -9.05
CA GLN A 189 14.30 -50.22 -10.14
C GLN A 189 13.37 -48.99 -10.13
N ARG A 190 12.09 -49.17 -9.81
CA ARG A 190 11.16 -48.04 -9.61
C ARG A 190 11.61 -47.15 -8.46
N GLY A 191 11.98 -47.74 -7.32
CA GLY A 191 12.47 -46.98 -6.17
C GLY A 191 13.77 -46.23 -6.44
N ASP A 192 14.65 -46.76 -7.30
CA ASP A 192 15.86 -46.05 -7.76
C ASP A 192 15.48 -44.86 -8.66
N MET A 193 14.60 -45.06 -9.65
CA MET A 193 14.16 -43.98 -10.54
C MET A 193 13.46 -42.85 -9.79
N GLU A 194 12.60 -43.16 -8.82
CA GLU A 194 11.92 -42.17 -7.98
C GLU A 194 12.91 -41.35 -7.14
N ARG A 195 13.93 -42.00 -6.57
CA ARG A 195 15.00 -41.33 -5.82
C ARG A 195 15.79 -40.38 -6.73
N ASP A 196 16.19 -40.84 -7.90
CA ASP A 196 16.92 -40.01 -8.87
C ASP A 196 16.10 -38.80 -9.32
N GLU A 197 14.80 -38.97 -9.56
CA GLU A 197 13.91 -37.86 -9.89
C GLU A 197 13.76 -36.87 -8.74
N ALA A 198 13.59 -37.37 -7.51
CA ALA A 198 13.51 -36.53 -6.32
C ALA A 198 14.78 -35.71 -6.13
N GLU A 199 15.95 -36.33 -6.30
CA GLU A 199 17.24 -35.63 -6.27
C GLU A 199 17.36 -34.59 -7.37
N ARG A 200 16.99 -34.92 -8.62
CA ARG A 200 17.02 -33.96 -9.73
C ARG A 200 16.11 -32.77 -9.47
N ARG A 201 14.88 -32.99 -8.98
CA ARG A 201 13.95 -31.93 -8.60
C ARG A 201 14.53 -31.06 -7.47
N ALA A 202 15.13 -31.67 -6.46
CA ALA A 202 15.77 -30.96 -5.35
C ALA A 202 16.94 -30.08 -5.83
N ARG A 203 17.82 -30.63 -6.68
CA ARG A 203 18.95 -29.89 -7.28
C ARG A 203 18.48 -28.71 -8.12
N THR A 204 17.48 -28.91 -8.99
CA THR A 204 16.91 -27.82 -9.80
C THR A 204 16.28 -26.75 -8.93
N LYS A 205 15.53 -27.14 -7.88
CA LYS A 205 14.94 -26.18 -6.94
C LYS A 205 16.00 -25.37 -6.19
N ALA A 206 17.08 -26.01 -5.76
CA ALA A 206 18.20 -25.32 -5.10
C ALA A 206 18.92 -24.36 -6.04
N ALA A 207 19.18 -24.77 -7.29
CA ALA A 207 19.78 -23.92 -8.31
C ALA A 207 18.91 -22.69 -8.63
N LEU A 208 17.59 -22.89 -8.77
CA LEU A 208 16.64 -21.81 -8.99
C LEU A 208 16.59 -20.84 -7.80
N ALA A 209 16.62 -21.37 -6.57
CA ALA A 209 16.65 -20.54 -5.37
C ALA A 209 17.91 -19.65 -5.32
N ALA A 210 19.07 -20.22 -5.63
CA ALA A 210 20.32 -19.47 -5.72
C ALA A 210 20.29 -18.39 -6.81
N ALA A 211 19.78 -18.73 -7.99
CA ALA A 211 19.62 -17.77 -9.10
C ALA A 211 18.66 -16.62 -8.74
N ASN A 212 17.54 -16.92 -8.06
CA ASN A 212 16.60 -15.90 -7.62
C ASN A 212 17.22 -14.91 -6.61
N VAL A 213 18.08 -15.40 -5.71
CA VAL A 213 18.80 -14.54 -4.76
C VAL A 213 19.78 -13.63 -5.49
N ASP A 214 20.54 -14.15 -6.45
CA ASP A 214 21.47 -13.37 -7.27
C ASP A 214 20.72 -12.31 -8.10
N ASP A 215 19.59 -12.68 -8.72
CA ASP A 215 18.75 -11.75 -9.48
C ASP A 215 18.13 -10.66 -8.58
N ALA A 216 17.72 -11.01 -7.36
CA ALA A 216 17.25 -10.03 -6.39
C ALA A 216 18.35 -9.03 -6.01
N ALA A 217 19.58 -9.50 -5.80
CA ALA A 217 20.73 -8.65 -5.51
C ALA A 217 21.07 -7.71 -6.68
N LYS A 218 21.08 -8.23 -7.92
CA LYS A 218 21.28 -7.41 -9.14
C LYS A 218 20.21 -6.34 -9.30
N ARG A 219 18.94 -6.69 -9.04
CA ARG A 219 17.83 -5.71 -9.09
C ARG A 219 17.98 -4.63 -8.02
N ALA A 220 18.33 -5.00 -6.80
CA ALA A 220 18.58 -4.04 -5.73
C ALA A 220 19.75 -3.09 -6.06
N ALA A 221 20.86 -3.63 -6.59
CA ALA A 221 22.01 -2.83 -7.02
C ALA A 221 21.64 -1.87 -8.16
N ARG A 222 20.87 -2.33 -9.15
CA ARG A 222 20.37 -1.48 -10.24
C ARG A 222 19.48 -0.36 -9.72
N LEU A 223 18.54 -0.67 -8.82
CA LEU A 223 17.65 0.33 -8.22
C LEU A 223 18.44 1.37 -7.43
N ALA A 224 19.41 0.93 -6.63
CA ALA A 224 20.30 1.83 -5.89
C ALA A 224 21.11 2.73 -6.83
N GLY A 225 21.65 2.17 -7.92
CA GLY A 225 22.34 2.94 -8.96
C GLY A 225 21.43 4.00 -9.59
N THR A 226 20.24 3.61 -10.03
CA THR A 226 19.29 4.56 -10.62
C THR A 226 18.87 5.65 -9.63
N ALA A 227 18.71 5.32 -8.35
CA ALA A 227 18.37 6.29 -7.32
C ALA A 227 19.52 7.29 -7.09
N ALA A 228 20.77 6.80 -7.10
CA ALA A 228 21.95 7.66 -7.00
C ALA A 228 22.08 8.59 -8.21
N ASP A 229 21.82 8.09 -9.42
CA ASP A 229 21.84 8.87 -10.66
C ASP A 229 20.76 9.96 -10.64
N VAL A 230 19.52 9.61 -10.26
CA VAL A 230 18.42 10.57 -10.11
C VAL A 230 18.79 11.64 -9.07
N ALA A 231 19.28 11.24 -7.90
CA ALA A 231 19.70 12.20 -6.87
C ALA A 231 20.88 13.08 -7.31
N ALA A 232 21.75 12.61 -8.20
CA ALA A 232 22.81 13.42 -8.80
C ALA A 232 22.25 14.42 -9.81
N LEU A 233 21.32 14.00 -10.67
CA LEU A 233 20.63 14.86 -11.62
C LEU A 233 19.80 15.95 -10.92
N GLU A 234 19.05 15.59 -9.88
CA GLU A 234 18.27 16.53 -9.07
C GLU A 234 19.17 17.57 -8.40
N ARG A 235 20.31 17.15 -7.82
CA ARG A 235 21.28 18.10 -7.24
C ARG A 235 21.86 19.04 -8.30
N ALA A 236 22.21 18.50 -9.47
CA ALA A 236 22.71 19.31 -10.57
C ALA A 236 21.65 20.32 -11.03
N GLU A 237 20.40 19.89 -11.17
CA GLU A 237 19.26 20.73 -11.56
C GLU A 237 18.99 21.84 -10.52
N VAL A 238 18.96 21.50 -9.23
CA VAL A 238 18.81 22.48 -8.14
C VAL A 238 19.94 23.51 -8.19
N SER A 239 21.19 23.07 -8.38
CA SER A 239 22.32 23.99 -8.49
C SER A 239 22.22 24.91 -9.72
N ALA A 240 21.82 24.37 -10.87
CA ALA A 240 21.64 25.14 -12.09
C ALA A 240 20.52 26.18 -11.93
N ARG A 241 19.39 25.80 -11.32
CA ARG A 241 18.27 26.72 -11.03
C ARG A 241 18.64 27.80 -10.02
N LEU A 242 19.41 27.46 -8.98
CA LEU A 242 19.80 28.43 -7.95
C LEU A 242 20.62 29.60 -8.53
N TYR A 243 21.39 29.35 -9.60
CA TYR A 243 22.19 30.37 -10.28
C TYR A 243 21.59 30.80 -11.63
N ASP A 244 20.35 30.40 -11.93
CA ASP A 244 19.70 30.79 -13.17
C ASP A 244 19.45 32.31 -13.17
N PRO A 245 20.03 33.07 -14.12
CA PRO A 245 19.88 34.53 -14.20
C PRO A 245 18.43 35.03 -14.21
N SER A 246 17.48 34.18 -14.63
CA SER A 246 16.05 34.48 -14.59
C SER A 246 15.49 34.45 -13.16
N LEU A 247 15.89 33.47 -12.32
CA LEU A 247 15.41 33.29 -10.95
C LEU A 247 16.12 34.23 -9.96
N ILE A 248 17.42 34.47 -10.13
CA ILE A 248 18.18 35.40 -9.26
C ILE A 248 18.01 36.87 -9.69
N GLU A 249 17.15 37.13 -10.66
CA GLU A 249 16.80 38.49 -11.11
C GLU A 249 18.04 39.35 -11.43
N THR A 250 19.06 38.75 -12.06
CA THR A 250 20.33 39.45 -12.27
C THR A 250 20.18 40.60 -13.27
N THR A 251 20.58 41.80 -12.87
CA THR A 251 20.52 43.02 -13.70
C THR A 251 21.53 43.03 -14.85
N SER A 252 22.50 42.11 -14.86
CA SER A 252 23.44 41.91 -15.97
C SER A 252 22.73 41.53 -17.27
N THR A 253 21.61 40.81 -17.19
CA THR A 253 20.79 40.42 -18.36
C THR A 253 20.16 41.61 -19.08
N ALA A 254 20.01 42.73 -18.38
CA ALA A 254 19.48 43.98 -18.92
C ALA A 254 20.47 44.71 -19.83
N LYS A 255 21.77 44.40 -19.78
CA LYS A 255 22.77 45.08 -20.61
C LYS A 255 22.66 44.62 -22.07
N SER A 256 22.65 45.57 -22.99
CA SER A 256 22.67 45.27 -24.42
C SER A 256 24.07 44.88 -24.86
N ARG A 257 24.17 43.85 -25.70
CA ARG A 257 25.44 43.46 -26.34
C ARG A 257 25.99 44.55 -27.26
N LEU A 258 25.14 45.47 -27.73
CA LEU A 258 25.52 46.57 -28.63
C LEU A 258 26.23 47.73 -27.91
N GLY A 259 26.26 47.74 -26.56
CA GLY A 259 27.02 48.72 -25.80
C GLY A 259 26.56 48.87 -24.35
N ASP A 260 27.50 49.19 -23.47
CA ASP A 260 27.30 49.21 -22.01
C ASP A 260 26.30 50.26 -21.52
N HIS A 261 26.15 51.37 -22.24
CA HIS A 261 25.21 52.44 -21.92
C HIS A 261 23.77 52.13 -22.35
N ARG A 262 23.55 51.02 -23.09
CA ARG A 262 22.24 50.67 -23.64
C ARG A 262 21.64 49.51 -22.87
N TYR A 263 20.41 49.69 -22.43
CA TYR A 263 19.61 48.61 -21.85
C TYR A 263 18.77 47.89 -22.91
N ARG A 264 18.59 46.59 -22.70
CA ARG A 264 17.64 45.76 -23.40
C ARG A 264 16.21 46.10 -22.94
N PRO A 265 15.31 46.53 -23.84
CA PRO A 265 13.96 46.94 -23.44
C PRO A 265 13.15 45.83 -22.75
N ASP A 266 13.37 44.58 -23.14
CA ASP A 266 12.67 43.39 -22.66
C ASP A 266 13.13 42.92 -21.27
N HIS A 267 14.36 43.25 -20.86
CA HIS A 267 14.96 42.81 -19.58
C HIS A 267 15.32 43.98 -18.66
N PHE A 268 14.77 45.17 -18.90
CA PHE A 268 15.04 46.34 -18.07
C PHE A 268 14.31 46.24 -16.73
N LYS A 269 15.07 46.17 -15.64
CA LYS A 269 14.58 45.98 -14.26
C LYS A 269 14.85 47.19 -13.35
N GLY A 270 14.93 48.38 -13.95
CA GLY A 270 15.24 49.64 -13.25
C GLY A 270 16.73 49.98 -13.22
N LEU A 271 17.05 51.10 -12.57
CA LEU A 271 18.41 51.63 -12.48
C LEU A 271 19.23 50.93 -11.39
N ALA A 272 20.54 50.89 -11.57
CA ALA A 272 21.44 50.40 -10.53
C ALA A 272 21.36 51.30 -9.28
N ARG A 273 21.54 50.72 -8.09
CA ARG A 273 21.50 51.47 -6.83
C ARG A 273 22.51 52.62 -6.79
N GLU A 274 23.65 52.45 -7.43
CA GLU A 274 24.68 53.49 -7.56
C GLU A 274 24.17 54.67 -8.40
N GLN A 275 23.58 54.40 -9.57
CA GLN A 275 22.96 55.43 -10.41
C GLN A 275 21.84 56.17 -9.69
N VAL A 276 21.02 55.45 -8.91
CA VAL A 276 19.97 56.09 -8.08
C VAL A 276 20.59 56.99 -7.01
N ARG A 277 21.70 56.57 -6.38
CA ARG A 277 22.43 57.41 -5.41
C ARG A 277 23.01 58.66 -6.07
N ASP A 278 23.57 58.54 -7.26
CA ASP A 278 24.12 59.68 -8.00
C ASP A 278 23.02 60.69 -8.37
N ILE A 279 21.84 60.21 -8.75
CA ILE A 279 20.67 61.07 -8.99
C ILE A 279 20.26 61.79 -7.70
N ILE A 280 20.22 61.09 -6.57
CA ILE A 280 19.89 61.70 -5.27
C ILE A 280 20.92 62.78 -4.91
N ALA A 281 22.22 62.49 -5.04
CA ALA A 281 23.29 63.44 -4.77
C ALA A 281 23.23 64.66 -5.70
N SER A 282 22.94 64.44 -6.99
CA SER A 282 22.75 65.53 -7.96
C SER A 282 21.55 66.40 -7.60
N ASN A 283 20.43 65.79 -7.19
CA ASN A 283 19.25 66.52 -6.74
C ASN A 283 19.54 67.35 -5.49
N GLU A 284 20.30 66.81 -4.52
CA GLU A 284 20.74 67.54 -3.34
C GLU A 284 21.61 68.74 -3.71
N ALA A 285 22.54 68.58 -4.65
CA ALA A 285 23.36 69.67 -5.17
C ALA A 285 22.51 70.76 -5.86
N ILE A 286 21.51 70.37 -6.67
CA ILE A 286 20.56 71.30 -7.30
C ILE A 286 19.77 72.07 -6.24
N ILE A 287 19.28 71.39 -5.20
CA ILE A 287 18.56 72.03 -4.10
C ILE A 287 19.46 73.04 -3.38
N ALA A 288 20.72 72.70 -3.12
CA ALA A 288 21.69 73.60 -2.50
C ALA A 288 21.97 74.83 -3.39
N ALA A 289 22.21 74.63 -4.69
CA ALA A 289 22.44 75.72 -5.63
C ALA A 289 21.22 76.66 -5.75
N ASN A 290 20.01 76.11 -5.79
CA ASN A 290 18.77 76.89 -5.82
C ASN A 290 18.56 77.70 -4.52
N LYS A 291 18.96 77.15 -3.37
CA LYS A 291 18.93 77.90 -2.10
C LYS A 291 19.89 79.08 -2.14
N LEU A 292 21.13 78.85 -2.58
CA LEU A 292 22.15 79.91 -2.70
C LEU A 292 21.70 81.01 -3.67
N ALA A 293 21.21 80.65 -4.86
CA ALA A 293 20.69 81.62 -5.83
C ALA A 293 19.50 82.44 -5.29
N LYS A 294 18.68 81.84 -4.41
CA LYS A 294 17.60 82.55 -3.73
C LYS A 294 18.10 83.49 -2.63
N GLU A 295 19.21 83.18 -1.98
CA GLU A 295 19.87 84.07 -1.02
C GLU A 295 20.54 85.24 -1.74
N GLU A 296 21.32 84.98 -2.79
CA GLU A 296 21.90 86.03 -3.64
C GLU A 296 20.84 86.96 -4.24
N GLY A 297 19.70 86.40 -4.67
CA GLY A 297 18.56 87.20 -5.14
C GLY A 297 17.97 88.09 -4.06
N LYS A 298 17.89 87.63 -2.80
CA LYS A 298 17.44 88.46 -1.68
C LYS A 298 18.43 89.57 -1.35
N ASP A 299 19.72 89.27 -1.38
CA ASP A 299 20.76 90.27 -1.11
C ASP A 299 20.73 91.35 -2.20
N ALA A 300 20.56 90.96 -3.47
CA ALA A 300 20.36 91.89 -4.58
C ALA A 300 19.08 92.73 -4.45
N ASP A 301 17.96 92.13 -3.99
CA ASP A 301 16.72 92.87 -3.72
C ASP A 301 16.93 93.88 -2.57
N VAL A 302 17.64 93.50 -1.50
CA VAL A 302 17.98 94.41 -0.38
C VAL A 302 18.88 95.54 -0.85
N ASP A 303 19.89 95.26 -1.67
CA ASP A 303 20.76 96.28 -2.26
C ASP A 303 19.99 97.23 -3.18
N TYR A 304 19.05 96.69 -3.97
CA TYR A 304 18.15 97.49 -4.79
C TYR A 304 17.27 98.41 -3.91
N ASP A 305 16.64 97.85 -2.87
CA ASP A 305 15.81 98.61 -1.93
C ASP A 305 16.62 99.71 -1.21
N ASN A 306 17.83 99.41 -0.77
CA ASN A 306 18.74 100.39 -0.16
C ASN A 306 19.12 101.50 -1.15
N SER A 307 19.42 101.15 -2.41
CA SER A 307 19.73 102.14 -3.46
C SER A 307 18.54 103.04 -3.78
N GLN A 308 17.31 102.48 -3.79
CA GLN A 308 16.07 103.24 -3.96
C GLN A 308 15.83 104.18 -2.78
N ALA A 309 16.05 103.69 -1.55
CA ALA A 309 15.92 104.51 -0.34
C ALA A 309 16.92 105.68 -0.34
N GLU A 310 18.18 105.47 -0.74
CA GLU A 310 19.17 106.55 -0.90
C GLU A 310 18.75 107.56 -1.98
N LEU A 311 18.30 107.09 -3.15
CA LEU A 311 17.79 107.96 -4.22
C LEU A 311 16.62 108.83 -3.74
N LEU A 312 15.66 108.23 -3.03
CA LEU A 312 14.53 108.96 -2.44
C LEU A 312 15.00 109.97 -1.40
N ARG A 313 16.00 109.63 -0.58
CA ARG A 313 16.58 110.55 0.39
C ARG A 313 17.25 111.74 -0.30
N LEU A 314 18.04 111.50 -1.35
CA LEU A 314 18.69 112.55 -2.13
C LEU A 314 17.67 113.45 -2.83
N ALA A 315 16.61 112.87 -3.41
CA ALA A 315 15.52 113.63 -4.02
C ALA A 315 14.80 114.52 -3.00
N HIS A 316 14.55 114.01 -1.79
CA HIS A 316 13.96 114.80 -0.71
C HIS A 316 14.90 115.93 -0.24
N GLU A 317 16.20 115.67 -0.13
CA GLU A 317 17.20 116.70 0.21
C GLU A 317 17.25 117.81 -0.86
N ASP A 318 17.22 117.45 -2.15
CA ASP A 318 17.18 118.40 -3.26
C ASP A 318 15.89 119.23 -3.26
N GLU A 319 14.73 118.60 -3.00
CA GLU A 319 13.45 119.29 -2.91
C GLU A 319 13.40 120.28 -1.73
N GLU A 320 13.94 119.91 -0.56
CA GLU A 320 14.09 120.81 0.58
C GLU A 320 15.03 122.01 0.26
N GLN A 321 16.15 121.77 -0.42
CA GLN A 321 17.04 122.84 -0.88
C GLN A 321 16.35 123.76 -1.89
N HIS A 322 15.62 123.20 -2.84
CA HIS A 322 14.83 123.96 -3.80
C HIS A 322 13.75 124.80 -3.10
N GLN A 323 13.02 124.22 -2.14
CA GLN A 323 12.05 124.97 -1.35
C GLN A 323 12.70 126.08 -0.52
N ALA A 324 13.86 125.83 0.09
CA ALA A 324 14.59 126.82 0.87
C ALA A 324 15.08 127.99 0.00
N THR A 325 15.59 127.71 -1.20
CA THR A 325 16.00 128.76 -2.16
C THR A 325 14.80 129.57 -2.66
N VAL A 326 13.68 128.93 -3.00
CA VAL A 326 12.44 129.60 -3.37
C VAL A 326 11.91 130.47 -2.23
N ARG A 327 11.92 129.96 -0.98
CA ARG A 327 11.53 130.74 0.21
C ARG A 327 12.46 131.94 0.43
N ARG A 328 13.77 131.78 0.24
CA ARG A 328 14.75 132.89 0.36
C ARG A 328 14.50 133.95 -0.72
N ALA A 329 14.34 133.56 -1.98
CA ALA A 329 14.03 134.48 -3.07
C ALA A 329 12.69 135.21 -2.84
N ALA A 330 11.68 134.53 -2.29
CA ALA A 330 10.41 135.15 -1.93
C ALA A 330 10.55 136.18 -0.78
N MET A 331 11.39 135.90 0.22
CA MET A 331 11.70 136.84 1.31
C MET A 331 12.48 138.05 0.81
N GLU A 332 13.50 137.86 -0.03
CA GLU A 332 14.28 138.94 -0.65
C GLU A 332 13.36 139.85 -1.50
N HIS A 333 12.47 139.26 -2.29
CA HIS A 333 11.51 140.04 -3.08
C HIS A 333 10.48 140.78 -2.20
N ALA A 334 10.07 140.21 -1.06
CA ALA A 334 9.22 140.90 -0.10
C ALA A 334 9.93 142.09 0.57
N GLU A 335 11.23 141.96 0.87
CA GLU A 335 12.05 143.05 1.39
C GLU A 335 12.23 144.19 0.37
N GLU A 336 12.46 143.87 -0.90
CA GLU A 336 12.52 144.86 -1.99
C GLU A 336 11.21 145.66 -2.13
N LEU A 337 10.06 144.98 -2.05
CA LEU A 337 8.75 145.63 -2.09
C LEU A 337 8.53 146.58 -0.90
N LEU A 338 9.00 146.22 0.29
CA LEU A 338 8.96 147.09 1.47
C LEU A 338 9.88 148.31 1.31
N ALA A 339 11.09 148.12 0.79
CA ALA A 339 12.03 149.20 0.52
C ALA A 339 11.48 150.20 -0.52
N MET A 340 10.86 149.70 -1.59
CA MET A 340 10.16 150.53 -2.58
C MET A 340 9.05 151.37 -1.94
N ARG A 341 8.25 150.77 -1.05
CA ARG A 341 7.17 151.47 -0.34
C ARG A 341 7.69 152.61 0.54
N ASP A 342 8.83 152.42 1.20
CA ASP A 342 9.38 153.43 2.10
C ASP A 342 10.04 154.60 1.33
N VAL A 343 10.68 154.33 0.17
CA VAL A 343 11.14 155.38 -0.76
C VAL A 343 9.99 156.23 -1.28
N GLU A 344 8.84 155.61 -1.57
CA GLU A 344 7.66 156.33 -2.05
C GLU A 344 7.03 157.22 -0.97
N ARG A 345 7.02 156.76 0.29
CA ARG A 345 6.64 157.59 1.45
C ARG A 345 7.54 158.81 1.61
N GLU A 346 8.84 158.66 1.44
CA GLU A 346 9.78 159.79 1.52
C GLU A 346 9.57 160.82 0.41
N LYS A 347 9.26 160.39 -0.82
CA LYS A 347 8.90 161.30 -1.93
C LYS A 347 7.63 162.10 -1.63
N ILE A 348 6.61 161.46 -1.07
CA ILE A 348 5.36 162.14 -0.67
C ILE A 348 5.63 163.17 0.44
N ARG A 349 6.53 162.86 1.39
CA ARG A 349 6.90 163.79 2.47
C ARG A 349 7.60 165.04 1.92
N LYS A 350 8.60 164.87 1.05
CA LYS A 350 9.31 166.01 0.42
C LYS A 350 8.39 166.87 -0.45
N SER A 351 7.43 166.28 -1.17
CA SER A 351 6.42 167.02 -1.94
C SER A 351 5.47 167.88 -1.08
N LYS A 352 5.29 167.55 0.21
CA LYS A 352 4.49 168.36 1.14
C LYS A 352 5.26 169.55 1.72
N GLU A 353 6.58 169.45 1.89
CA GLU A 353 7.43 170.51 2.44
C GLU A 353 7.70 171.65 1.44
N ASP A 354 7.81 171.35 0.14
CA ASP A 354 8.08 172.35 -0.91
C ASP A 354 6.85 173.18 -1.36
N ARG A 355 5.68 173.00 -0.72
CA ARG A 355 4.40 173.57 -1.21
C ARG A 355 4.09 174.99 -0.71
N PHE A 356 4.91 175.59 0.18
CA PHE A 356 4.75 176.98 0.65
C PHE A 356 6.10 177.71 0.67
N GLY A 357 6.26 178.75 -0.15
CA GLY A 357 7.41 179.66 -0.11
C GLY A 357 7.29 180.71 1.01
N TYR A 358 8.39 180.98 1.71
CA TYR A 358 8.53 181.94 2.82
C TYR A 358 9.28 183.21 2.35
N ILE A 359 8.78 184.41 2.70
CA ILE A 359 9.39 185.70 2.32
C ILE A 359 10.44 186.11 3.37
N GLN A 360 11.69 186.31 2.95
CA GLN A 360 12.84 186.62 3.80
C GLN A 360 12.92 188.14 4.13
N GLY A 361 13.17 188.48 5.39
CA GLY A 361 13.32 189.86 5.87
C GLY A 361 14.55 190.55 5.27
N GLY A 362 14.33 191.64 4.54
CA GLY A 362 15.30 192.34 3.70
C GLY A 362 14.80 192.57 2.26
N TYR A 363 13.75 191.84 1.83
CA TYR A 363 13.13 192.01 0.50
C TYR A 363 12.39 193.35 0.31
N LEU A 364 11.94 194.00 1.40
CA LEU A 364 11.21 195.28 1.36
C LEU A 364 12.11 196.51 1.54
N ASP A 365 13.40 196.35 1.85
CA ASP A 365 14.37 197.45 2.03
C ASP A 365 14.87 198.04 0.68
N GLY A 366 14.53 197.41 -0.45
CA GLY A 366 14.82 197.89 -1.80
C GLY A 366 13.80 198.87 -2.40
N PHE A 367 12.70 199.16 -1.69
CA PHE A 367 11.69 200.12 -2.14
C PHE A 367 11.84 201.47 -1.43
N GLY A 368 12.23 202.51 -2.18
CA GLY A 368 12.17 203.91 -1.71
C GLY A 368 13.45 204.51 -1.11
N THR A 369 14.60 203.83 -1.17
CA THR A 369 15.89 204.34 -0.65
C THR A 369 16.68 205.25 -1.62
N SER A 370 16.06 205.66 -2.73
CA SER A 370 16.38 206.93 -3.37
C SER A 370 15.10 207.76 -3.57
N CYS A 371 14.72 208.48 -2.53
CA CYS A 371 14.32 209.88 -2.67
C CYS A 371 15.61 210.69 -2.98
N ARG A 372 15.65 211.99 -3.15
CA ARG A 372 15.23 212.96 -2.14
C ARG A 372 15.40 212.53 -0.70
#